data_AF-A0A9P8FHQ2-F1
#
_entry.id   AF-A0A9P8FHQ2-F1
#
_cell.length_a   1.000
_cell.length_b   1.000
_cell.length_c   1.000
_cell.angle_alpha   90.00
_cell.angle_beta   90.00
_cell.angle_gamma   90.00
#
_symmetry.space_group_name_H-M   'P 1'
#
loop_
_entity.id
_entity.type
_entity.pdbx_description
1 polymer ?
#
loop_
_entity_poly.entity_id
_entity_poly.type
_entity_poly.pdbx_seq_one_letter_code
_entity_poly.pdbx_strand_id
1 'polypeptide(L)'
;LLANYYSVVVETVKLRVRGDFQELNAFDEGHNPAKKLEKIRQTVFSKSVLLLQGLRTHSGFLQYEVPIGGRFPRKNYDRIIGRIQDIVHFASLLSYASQTFSDMRNPGKDGSESQWLHDFRRLLKEADMTSKEFTTLLSLLSASVASGQPLPPYLQNPEPYRLSAKLESLDSNILSVRHMAEPGFAAFAVMQISTKCIGDDIKALLADIKELVGELDFSFHVISTQDGSVSSSQTSQDTLIREDSQNRRKAD
;
A
#
# COMPACT_ATOMS: atom_id res chain seq x y z
N LEU A 1 -8.41 7.46 -4.23
CA LEU A 1 -7.62 7.72 -5.45
C LEU A 1 -6.44 6.76 -5.60
N LEU A 2 -5.60 6.61 -4.57
CA LEU A 2 -4.46 5.68 -4.59
C LEU A 2 -4.87 4.23 -4.92
N ALA A 3 -5.93 3.72 -4.28
CA ALA A 3 -6.47 2.39 -4.58
C ALA A 3 -6.86 2.23 -6.07
N ASN A 4 -7.57 3.22 -6.63
CA ASN A 4 -7.96 3.22 -8.04
C ASN A 4 -6.75 3.26 -8.96
N TYR A 5 -5.75 4.09 -8.65
CA TYR A 5 -4.51 4.17 -9.43
C TYR A 5 -3.76 2.84 -9.42
N TYR A 6 -3.57 2.26 -8.24
CA TYR A 6 -2.91 0.97 -8.06
C TYR A 6 -3.64 -0.14 -8.84
N SER A 7 -4.97 -0.22 -8.71
CA SER A 7 -5.78 -1.20 -9.44
C SER A 7 -5.62 -1.06 -10.96
N VAL A 8 -5.64 0.16 -11.49
CA VAL A 8 -5.47 0.42 -12.93
C VAL A 8 -4.07 0.06 -13.40
N VAL A 9 -3.03 0.38 -12.62
CA VAL A 9 -1.64 0.02 -12.92
C VAL A 9 -1.50 -1.50 -12.98
N VAL A 10 -1.99 -2.21 -11.96
CA VAL A 10 -1.87 -3.67 -11.93
C VAL A 10 -2.60 -4.31 -13.11
N GLU A 11 -3.81 -3.85 -13.44
CA GLU A 11 -4.53 -4.35 -14.60
C GLU A 11 -3.79 -4.07 -15.91
N THR A 12 -3.20 -2.88 -16.03
CA THR A 12 -2.39 -2.51 -17.20
C THR A 12 -1.19 -3.45 -17.35
N VAL A 13 -0.48 -3.72 -16.25
CA VAL A 13 0.67 -4.63 -16.22
C VAL A 13 0.23 -6.04 -16.61
N LYS A 14 -0.90 -6.53 -16.08
CA LYS A 14 -1.45 -7.85 -16.43
C LYS A 14 -1.73 -7.97 -17.93
N LEU A 15 -2.41 -6.99 -18.52
CA LEU A 15 -2.73 -7.00 -19.95
C LEU A 15 -1.47 -6.96 -20.83
N ARG A 16 -0.47 -6.14 -20.45
CA ARG A 16 0.80 -6.04 -21.17
C ARG A 16 1.60 -7.32 -21.11
N VAL A 17 1.63 -7.98 -19.95
CA VAL A 17 2.37 -9.23 -19.81
C VAL A 17 1.65 -10.39 -20.47
N ARG A 18 0.34 -10.57 -20.28
CA ARG A 18 -0.45 -11.62 -20.96
C ARG A 18 -0.38 -11.50 -22.49
N GLY A 19 -0.17 -10.28 -22.98
CA GLY A 19 -0.07 -9.96 -24.40
C GLY A 19 -1.42 -9.71 -25.05
N ASP A 20 -2.49 -9.64 -24.26
CA ASP A 20 -3.85 -9.31 -24.70
C ASP A 20 -3.93 -7.83 -25.16
N PHE A 21 -2.97 -6.99 -24.76
CA PHE A 21 -2.95 -5.56 -25.07
C PHE A 21 -2.98 -5.24 -26.58
N GLN A 22 -2.44 -6.12 -27.43
CA GLN A 22 -2.39 -5.91 -28.89
C GLN A 22 -3.69 -6.33 -29.58
N GLU A 23 -4.39 -7.35 -29.07
CA GLU A 23 -5.76 -7.69 -29.48
C GLU A 23 -6.74 -6.59 -29.09
N LEU A 24 -6.51 -5.97 -27.93
CA LEU A 24 -7.28 -4.80 -27.48
C LEU A 24 -7.01 -3.54 -28.31
N ASN A 25 -5.86 -3.46 -29.00
CA ASN A 25 -5.54 -2.39 -29.94
C ASN A 25 -6.17 -2.53 -31.32
N ALA A 26 -6.72 -3.71 -31.65
CA ALA A 26 -7.45 -3.94 -32.89
C ALA A 26 -8.89 -3.41 -32.87
N PHE A 27 -9.39 -2.99 -31.70
CA PHE A 27 -10.70 -2.35 -31.57
C PHE A 27 -10.66 -0.90 -32.05
N ASP A 28 -11.77 -0.47 -32.67
CA ASP A 28 -11.98 0.88 -33.16
C ASP A 28 -11.72 1.94 -32.07
N GLU A 29 -11.27 3.14 -32.46
CA GLU A 29 -10.66 4.12 -31.53
C GLU A 29 -11.55 4.50 -30.34
N GLY A 30 -12.88 4.48 -30.52
CA GLY A 30 -13.86 4.80 -29.49
C GLY A 30 -14.09 3.70 -28.45
N HIS A 31 -13.78 2.43 -28.77
CA HIS A 31 -14.07 1.26 -27.93
C HIS A 31 -12.82 0.50 -27.47
N ASN A 32 -11.63 0.96 -27.85
CA ASN A 32 -10.36 0.34 -27.44
C ASN A 32 -10.18 0.40 -25.91
N PRO A 33 -10.24 -0.74 -25.20
CA PRO A 33 -10.16 -0.79 -23.75
C PRO A 33 -8.75 -0.48 -23.22
N ALA A 34 -7.70 -0.73 -24.02
CA ALA A 34 -6.33 -0.38 -23.67
C ALA A 34 -6.12 1.15 -23.67
N LYS A 35 -6.63 1.86 -24.67
CA LYS A 35 -6.66 3.34 -24.70
C LYS A 35 -7.47 3.91 -23.53
N LYS A 36 -8.61 3.28 -23.21
CA LYS A 36 -9.45 3.69 -22.06
C LYS A 36 -8.70 3.52 -20.73
N LEU A 37 -8.04 2.38 -20.53
CA LEU A 37 -7.27 2.10 -19.32
C LEU A 37 -6.10 3.08 -19.16
N GLU A 38 -5.40 3.38 -20.24
CA GLU A 38 -4.32 4.37 -20.26
C GLU A 38 -4.83 5.78 -19.91
N LYS A 39 -5.96 6.19 -20.50
CA LYS A 39 -6.60 7.48 -20.19
C LYS A 39 -7.00 7.57 -18.71
N ILE A 40 -7.58 6.50 -18.16
CA ILE A 40 -7.94 6.44 -16.74
C ILE A 40 -6.66 6.52 -15.88
N ARG A 41 -5.61 5.77 -16.22
CA ARG A 41 -4.32 5.77 -15.51
C ARG A 41 -3.74 7.18 -15.42
N GLN A 42 -3.63 7.88 -16.55
CA GLN A 42 -3.14 9.25 -16.61
C GLN A 42 -4.01 10.22 -15.81
N THR A 43 -5.34 10.11 -15.94
CA THR A 43 -6.29 10.98 -15.23
C THR A 43 -6.15 10.81 -13.71
N VAL A 44 -6.14 9.57 -13.22
CA VAL A 44 -6.04 9.29 -11.78
C VAL A 44 -4.64 9.64 -11.25
N PHE A 45 -3.59 9.40 -12.03
CA PHE A 45 -2.22 9.81 -11.68
C PHE A 45 -2.12 11.32 -11.49
N SER A 46 -2.52 12.12 -12.49
CA SER A 46 -2.45 13.58 -12.42
C SER A 46 -3.23 14.15 -11.24
N LYS A 47 -4.42 13.60 -10.96
CA LYS A 47 -5.21 13.98 -9.77
C LYS A 47 -4.48 13.63 -8.47
N SER A 48 -3.85 12.46 -8.40
CA SER A 48 -3.15 12.00 -7.19
C SER A 48 -1.92 12.86 -6.91
N VAL A 49 -1.14 13.21 -7.94
CA VAL A 49 0.03 14.10 -7.83
C VAL A 49 -0.37 15.50 -7.39
N LEU A 50 -1.43 16.06 -7.99
CA LEU A 50 -1.93 17.40 -7.63
C LEU A 50 -2.36 17.46 -6.17
N LEU A 51 -3.13 16.47 -5.70
CA LEU A 51 -3.56 16.41 -4.31
C LEU A 51 -2.40 16.20 -3.35
N LEU A 52 -1.42 15.36 -3.72
CA LEU A 52 -0.22 15.15 -2.91
C LEU A 52 0.55 16.47 -2.72
N GLN A 53 0.65 17.28 -3.76
CA GLN A 53 1.27 18.61 -3.67
C GLN A 53 0.46 19.55 -2.76
N GLY A 54 -0.88 19.50 -2.84
CA GLY A 54 -1.76 20.23 -1.92
C GLY A 54 -1.56 19.83 -0.46
N LEU A 55 -1.54 18.52 -0.17
CA LEU A 55 -1.32 17.99 1.18
C LEU A 55 0.04 18.42 1.76
N ARG A 56 1.10 18.41 0.95
CA ARG A 56 2.42 18.91 1.36
C ARG A 56 2.41 20.38 1.68
N THR A 57 1.76 21.15 0.82
CA THR A 57 1.64 22.60 0.98
C THR A 57 0.92 22.90 2.30
N HIS A 58 -0.21 22.24 2.55
CA HIS A 58 -0.95 22.38 3.81
C HIS A 58 -0.13 21.93 5.02
N SER A 59 0.56 20.79 4.96
CA SER A 59 1.44 20.35 6.06
C SER A 59 2.55 21.37 6.36
N GLY A 60 3.11 22.00 5.32
CA GLY A 60 4.06 23.09 5.47
C GLY A 60 3.47 24.34 6.15
N PHE A 61 2.21 24.67 5.87
CA PHE A 61 1.52 25.83 6.44
C PHE A 61 1.05 25.63 7.88
N LEU A 62 0.92 24.39 8.37
CA LEU A 62 0.51 24.10 9.76
C LEU A 62 1.40 24.78 10.83
N GLN A 63 2.63 25.16 10.49
CA GLN A 63 3.50 25.90 11.43
C GLN A 63 3.03 27.32 11.73
N TYR A 64 2.11 27.86 10.92
CA TYR A 64 1.56 29.20 11.06
C TYR A 64 0.13 29.20 11.62
N GLU A 65 -0.46 28.03 11.87
CA GLU A 65 -1.81 27.93 12.44
C GLU A 65 -1.78 27.92 13.97
N VAL A 66 -2.75 28.59 14.59
CA VAL A 66 -2.93 28.56 16.05
C VAL A 66 -3.55 27.22 16.44
N PRO A 67 -2.91 26.40 17.30
CA PRO A 67 -3.43 25.10 17.66
C PRO A 67 -4.65 25.25 18.58
N ILE A 68 -5.86 25.10 18.03
CA ILE A 68 -7.12 25.04 18.78
C ILE A 68 -7.51 23.56 18.91
N GLY A 69 -7.63 23.06 20.13
CA GLY A 69 -8.09 21.67 20.39
C GLY A 69 -6.99 20.60 20.49
N GLY A 70 -5.71 21.00 20.55
CA GLY A 70 -4.57 20.08 20.72
C GLY A 70 -3.47 20.31 19.70
N ARG A 71 -2.36 19.57 19.83
CA ARG A 71 -1.28 19.61 18.83
C ARG A 71 -1.62 18.66 17.69
N PHE A 72 -1.73 19.20 16.47
CA PHE A 72 -1.91 18.38 15.28
C PHE A 72 -0.72 17.42 15.07
N PRO A 73 -0.93 16.12 14.80
CA PRO A 73 0.13 15.12 14.69
C PRO A 73 0.86 15.20 13.34
N ARG A 74 1.51 16.35 13.07
CA ARG A 74 2.16 16.68 11.79
C ARG A 74 3.11 15.59 11.29
N LYS A 75 3.97 15.09 12.18
CA LYS A 75 4.95 14.04 11.83
C LYS A 75 4.27 12.79 11.25
N ASN A 76 3.12 12.41 11.80
CA ASN A 76 2.40 11.22 11.38
C ASN A 76 1.77 11.43 9.99
N TYR A 77 1.17 12.60 9.76
CA TYR A 77 0.68 13.00 8.43
C TYR A 77 1.79 13.09 7.39
N ASP A 78 2.96 13.64 7.74
CA ASP A 78 4.10 13.73 6.82
C ASP A 78 4.59 12.34 6.40
N ARG A 79 4.63 11.36 7.33
CA ARG A 79 4.94 9.96 7.00
C ARG A 79 3.90 9.38 6.05
N ILE A 80 2.61 9.53 6.33
CA ILE A 80 1.51 9.06 5.47
C ILE A 80 1.62 9.66 4.05
N ILE A 81 1.87 10.97 3.94
CA ILE A 81 2.06 11.64 2.65
C ILE A 81 3.28 11.06 1.91
N GLY A 82 4.38 10.83 2.61
CA GLY A 82 5.57 10.17 2.06
C GLY A 82 5.25 8.78 1.50
N ARG A 83 4.62 7.91 2.30
CA ARG A 83 4.23 6.56 1.88
C ARG A 83 3.30 6.56 0.68
N ILE A 84 2.33 7.46 0.64
CA ILE A 84 1.43 7.62 -0.52
C ILE A 84 2.23 7.99 -1.77
N GLN A 85 3.21 8.90 -1.66
CA GLN A 85 4.05 9.27 -2.79
C GLN A 85 4.87 8.08 -3.29
N ASP A 86 5.53 7.37 -2.39
CA ASP A 86 6.40 6.25 -2.73
C ASP A 86 5.61 5.15 -3.44
N ILE A 87 4.41 4.80 -2.95
CA ILE A 87 3.51 3.86 -3.62
C ILE A 87 3.16 4.32 -5.03
N VAL A 88 2.85 5.62 -5.24
CA VAL A 88 2.54 6.16 -6.58
C VAL A 88 3.76 6.08 -7.50
N HIS A 89 4.95 6.40 -7.02
CA HIS A 89 6.19 6.33 -7.78
C HIS A 89 6.54 4.90 -8.18
N PHE A 90 6.53 3.96 -7.23
CA PHE A 90 6.82 2.55 -7.53
C PHE A 90 5.75 1.92 -8.41
N ALA A 91 4.47 2.29 -8.28
CA ALA A 91 3.43 1.86 -9.21
C ALA A 91 3.64 2.45 -10.62
N SER A 92 4.15 3.68 -10.72
CA SER A 92 4.53 4.28 -12.00
C SER A 92 5.70 3.54 -12.65
N LEU A 93 6.74 3.20 -11.86
CA LEU A 93 7.89 2.40 -12.30
C LEU A 93 7.48 0.99 -12.74
N LEU A 94 6.62 0.33 -11.96
CA LEU A 94 6.05 -0.97 -12.29
C LEU A 94 5.32 -0.91 -13.65
N SER A 95 4.51 0.13 -13.85
CA SER A 95 3.81 0.35 -15.12
C SER A 95 4.77 0.66 -16.27
N TYR A 96 5.81 1.45 -16.03
CA TYR A 96 6.81 1.78 -17.05
C TYR A 96 7.59 0.53 -17.49
N ALA A 97 8.15 -0.22 -16.54
CA ALA A 97 8.88 -1.47 -16.80
C ALA A 97 8.02 -2.49 -17.56
N SER A 98 6.71 -2.54 -17.29
CA SER A 98 5.82 -3.45 -18.01
C SER A 98 5.68 -3.18 -19.52
N GLN A 99 6.06 -1.99 -20.01
CA GLN A 99 5.99 -1.64 -21.44
C GLN A 99 6.94 -2.50 -22.28
N THR A 100 8.09 -2.88 -21.71
CA THR A 100 9.07 -3.75 -22.39
C THR A 100 8.45 -5.06 -22.88
N PHE A 101 7.49 -5.61 -22.14
CA PHE A 101 6.78 -6.84 -22.56
C PHE A 101 5.83 -6.65 -23.74
N SER A 102 5.33 -5.42 -23.95
CA SER A 102 4.55 -5.07 -25.13
C SER A 102 5.46 -4.88 -26.35
N ASP A 103 6.61 -4.25 -26.17
CA ASP A 103 7.58 -4.00 -27.26
C ASP A 103 8.20 -5.29 -27.79
N MET A 104 8.48 -6.26 -26.91
CA MET A 104 9.02 -7.58 -27.26
C MET A 104 8.07 -8.44 -28.12
N ARG A 105 6.79 -8.08 -28.25
CA ARG A 105 5.82 -8.85 -29.06
C ARG A 105 5.70 -8.36 -30.50
N ASN A 106 6.36 -7.26 -30.89
CA ASN A 106 6.29 -6.78 -32.27
C ASN A 106 7.01 -7.75 -33.23
N PRO A 107 6.28 -8.46 -34.12
CA PRO A 107 6.84 -9.56 -34.92
C PRO A 107 7.79 -9.09 -36.04
N GLY A 108 8.01 -7.78 -36.17
CA GLY A 108 8.86 -7.19 -37.21
C GLY A 108 10.29 -6.85 -36.79
N LYS A 109 10.67 -7.01 -35.51
CA LYS A 109 12.02 -6.66 -35.04
C LYS A 109 12.89 -7.83 -34.62
N ASP A 110 12.36 -8.85 -33.95
CA ASP A 110 13.13 -10.03 -33.54
C ASP A 110 12.22 -11.25 -33.57
N GLY A 111 12.53 -12.19 -34.47
CA GLY A 111 11.77 -13.43 -34.63
C GLY A 111 11.93 -14.34 -33.41
N SER A 112 10.80 -14.92 -32.98
CA SER A 112 10.63 -15.85 -31.85
C SER A 112 10.48 -15.18 -30.48
N GLU A 113 9.28 -15.31 -29.91
CA GLU A 113 9.03 -15.10 -28.48
C GLU A 113 10.04 -15.94 -27.67
N SER A 114 10.82 -15.32 -26.78
CA SER A 114 11.79 -16.07 -25.99
C SER A 114 11.05 -17.06 -25.08
N GLN A 115 11.56 -18.28 -24.96
CA GLN A 115 11.00 -19.33 -24.11
C GLN A 115 10.81 -18.83 -22.66
N TRP A 116 11.74 -17.98 -22.22
CA TRP A 116 11.68 -17.24 -20.95
C TRP A 116 10.40 -16.40 -20.80
N LEU A 117 10.01 -15.63 -21.83
CA LEU A 117 8.83 -14.76 -21.81
C LEU A 117 7.54 -15.59 -21.75
N HIS A 118 7.51 -16.73 -22.45
CA HIS A 118 6.39 -17.67 -22.41
C HIS A 118 6.19 -18.27 -21.01
N ASP A 119 7.25 -18.72 -20.36
CA ASP A 119 7.19 -19.29 -19.00
C ASP A 119 6.82 -18.24 -17.95
N PHE A 120 7.32 -17.01 -18.13
CA PHE A 120 6.93 -15.87 -17.31
C PHE A 120 5.43 -15.54 -17.41
N ARG A 121 4.86 -15.57 -18.62
CA ARG A 121 3.42 -15.35 -18.84
C ARG A 121 2.55 -16.38 -18.14
N ARG A 122 2.98 -17.64 -18.15
CA ARG A 122 2.27 -18.73 -17.46
C ARG A 122 2.16 -18.44 -15.96
N LEU A 123 3.24 -17.96 -15.34
CA LEU A 123 3.26 -17.65 -13.90
C LEU A 123 2.43 -16.44 -13.51
N LEU A 124 2.38 -15.41 -14.35
CA LEU A 124 1.55 -14.23 -14.07
C LEU A 124 0.05 -14.49 -14.20
N LYS A 125 -0.37 -15.54 -14.92
CA LYS A 125 -1.76 -16.01 -14.85
C LYS A 125 -2.11 -16.56 -13.46
N GLU A 126 -1.15 -17.14 -12.74
CA GLU A 126 -1.33 -17.68 -11.39
C GLU A 126 -1.14 -16.64 -10.26
N ALA A 127 -0.71 -15.42 -10.61
CA ALA A 127 -0.44 -14.32 -9.69
C ALA A 127 -1.70 -13.54 -9.24
N ASP A 128 -2.89 -13.97 -9.65
CA ASP A 128 -4.10 -13.15 -9.70
C ASP A 128 -4.68 -12.71 -8.34
N MET A 129 -4.12 -13.17 -7.21
CA MET A 129 -4.73 -13.01 -5.87
C MET A 129 -4.30 -11.73 -5.12
N THR A 130 -3.03 -11.32 -5.16
CA THR A 130 -2.49 -10.28 -4.24
C THR A 130 -2.85 -8.84 -4.62
N SER A 131 -3.19 -8.59 -5.90
CA SER A 131 -3.56 -7.23 -6.34
C SER A 131 -4.87 -6.74 -5.72
N LYS A 132 -5.79 -7.66 -5.46
CA LYS A 132 -7.09 -7.37 -4.86
C LYS A 132 -6.95 -7.02 -3.38
N GLU A 133 -6.10 -7.75 -2.65
CA GLU A 133 -5.84 -7.53 -1.23
C GLU A 133 -5.29 -6.13 -0.95
N PHE A 134 -4.25 -5.71 -1.71
CA PHE A 134 -3.71 -4.35 -1.58
C PHE A 134 -4.74 -3.27 -1.94
N THR A 135 -5.55 -3.48 -2.97
CA THR A 135 -6.58 -2.51 -3.37
C THR A 135 -7.68 -2.38 -2.31
N THR A 136 -8.14 -3.51 -1.76
CA THR A 136 -9.13 -3.55 -0.67
C THR A 136 -8.58 -2.88 0.58
N LEU A 137 -7.33 -3.18 0.96
CA LEU A 137 -6.68 -2.55 2.11
C LEU A 137 -6.58 -1.03 1.93
N LEU A 138 -6.10 -0.55 0.78
CA LEU A 138 -6.04 0.88 0.48
C LEU A 138 -7.42 1.55 0.51
N SER A 139 -8.47 0.84 0.08
CA SER A 139 -9.85 1.35 0.12
C SER A 139 -10.37 1.44 1.55
N LEU A 140 -10.08 0.43 2.38
CA LEU A 140 -10.44 0.41 3.80
C LEU A 140 -9.71 1.52 4.57
N LEU A 141 -8.40 1.65 4.36
CA LEU A 141 -7.59 2.73 4.93
C LEU A 141 -8.14 4.12 4.56
N SER A 142 -8.54 4.30 3.29
CA SER A 142 -9.18 5.53 2.83
C SER A 142 -10.50 5.80 3.56
N ALA A 143 -11.31 4.76 3.79
CA ALA A 143 -12.60 4.90 4.47
C ALA A 143 -12.41 5.24 5.96
N SER A 144 -11.49 4.57 6.65
CA SER A 144 -11.17 4.85 8.07
C SER A 144 -10.64 6.25 8.28
N VAL A 145 -9.71 6.71 7.43
CA VAL A 145 -9.18 8.09 7.51
C VAL A 145 -10.27 9.13 7.22
N ALA A 146 -11.13 8.89 6.22
CA ALA A 146 -12.19 9.84 5.86
C ALA A 146 -13.31 9.93 6.91
N SER A 147 -13.63 8.80 7.56
CA SER A 147 -14.71 8.72 8.56
C SER A 147 -14.23 8.95 9.99
N GLY A 148 -12.91 8.99 10.22
CA GLY A 148 -12.32 9.03 11.55
C GLY A 148 -12.63 7.78 12.40
N GLN A 149 -13.09 6.70 11.78
CA GLN A 149 -13.45 5.47 12.48
C GLN A 149 -12.22 4.58 12.65
N PRO A 150 -11.99 4.04 13.85
CA PRO A 150 -10.86 3.15 14.13
C PRO A 150 -10.87 1.95 13.18
N LEU A 151 -9.67 1.45 12.88
CA LEU A 151 -9.53 0.31 12.00
C LEU A 151 -10.12 -0.95 12.65
N PRO A 152 -10.72 -1.86 11.86
CA PRO A 152 -11.16 -3.15 12.37
C PRO A 152 -10.02 -3.92 13.04
N PRO A 153 -10.32 -4.72 14.07
CA PRO A 153 -9.32 -5.55 14.72
C PRO A 153 -8.79 -6.59 13.72
N TYR A 154 -7.54 -7.02 13.92
CA TYR A 154 -6.91 -8.08 13.14
C TYR A 154 -6.74 -7.77 11.65
N LEU A 155 -6.67 -6.49 11.28
CA LEU A 155 -6.40 -6.10 9.90
C LEU A 155 -5.01 -6.62 9.49
N GLN A 156 -5.01 -7.74 8.77
CA GLN A 156 -3.80 -8.43 8.34
C GLN A 156 -3.14 -7.67 7.21
N ASN A 157 -1.82 -7.62 7.27
CA ASN A 157 -1.05 -7.14 6.15
C ASN A 157 -1.00 -8.23 5.04
N PRO A 158 -1.25 -7.89 3.76
CA PRO A 158 -1.09 -8.84 2.68
C PRO A 158 0.35 -9.35 2.59
N GLU A 159 0.51 -10.66 2.45
CA GLU A 159 1.83 -11.26 2.26
C GLU A 159 2.44 -10.78 0.94
N PRO A 160 3.71 -10.30 0.94
CA PRO A 160 4.35 -9.81 -0.28
C PRO A 160 4.48 -10.95 -1.29
N TYR A 161 4.06 -10.69 -2.52
CA TYR A 161 4.04 -11.71 -3.57
C TYR A 161 5.46 -12.19 -3.91
N ARG A 162 5.73 -13.47 -3.66
CA ARG A 162 7.02 -14.12 -3.95
C ARG A 162 7.10 -14.63 -5.39
N LEU A 163 7.01 -13.72 -6.35
CA LEU A 163 7.16 -14.05 -7.78
C LEU A 163 8.44 -14.81 -8.07
N SER A 164 9.56 -14.38 -7.50
CA SER A 164 10.86 -15.02 -7.72
C SER A 164 10.86 -16.48 -7.28
N ALA A 165 10.26 -16.79 -6.12
CA ALA A 165 10.16 -18.16 -5.64
C ALA A 165 9.28 -19.04 -6.55
N LYS A 166 8.18 -18.47 -7.08
CA LYS A 166 7.37 -19.15 -8.10
C LYS A 166 8.13 -19.34 -9.42
N LEU A 167 8.92 -18.36 -9.83
CA LEU A 167 9.75 -18.41 -11.04
C LEU A 167 10.81 -19.50 -10.92
N GLU A 168 11.57 -19.53 -9.81
CA GLU A 168 12.56 -20.56 -9.50
C GLU A 168 11.96 -21.96 -9.41
N SER A 169 10.70 -22.08 -8.93
CA SER A 169 10.01 -23.37 -8.87
C SER A 169 9.62 -23.94 -10.23
N LEU A 170 9.43 -23.09 -11.25
CA LEU A 170 9.17 -23.54 -12.62
C LEU A 170 10.46 -23.80 -13.41
N ASP A 171 11.45 -22.93 -13.25
CA ASP A 171 12.79 -23.14 -13.81
C ASP A 171 13.84 -22.44 -12.95
N SER A 172 14.70 -23.21 -12.31
CA SER A 172 15.81 -22.71 -11.49
C SER A 172 16.80 -21.81 -12.26
N ASN A 173 16.83 -21.87 -13.59
CA ASN A 173 17.72 -21.08 -14.44
C ASN A 173 17.04 -19.83 -15.02
N ILE A 174 15.74 -19.64 -14.83
CA ILE A 174 15.00 -18.50 -15.41
C ILE A 174 15.47 -17.14 -14.86
N LEU A 175 16.04 -17.14 -13.65
CA LEU A 175 16.67 -15.98 -12.99
C LEU A 175 18.21 -15.98 -13.10
N SER A 176 18.78 -16.89 -13.88
CA SER A 176 20.23 -16.99 -14.04
C SER A 176 20.81 -15.74 -14.71
N VAL A 177 22.02 -15.37 -14.32
CA VAL A 177 22.85 -14.29 -14.89
C VAL A 177 22.95 -14.38 -16.42
N ARG A 178 22.78 -15.59 -16.98
CA ARG A 178 22.78 -15.86 -18.43
C ARG A 178 21.70 -15.10 -19.19
N HIS A 179 20.56 -14.83 -18.56
CA HIS A 179 19.44 -14.10 -19.17
C HIS A 179 19.52 -12.58 -18.94
N MET A 180 20.59 -12.05 -18.30
CA MET A 180 20.72 -10.61 -18.03
C MET A 180 20.77 -9.73 -19.29
N ALA A 181 21.18 -10.29 -20.43
CA ALA A 181 21.17 -9.58 -21.70
C ALA A 181 19.77 -9.44 -22.32
N GLU A 182 18.78 -10.21 -21.83
CA GLU A 182 17.41 -10.10 -22.31
C GLU A 182 16.74 -8.84 -21.73
N PRO A 183 16.15 -7.96 -22.56
CA PRO A 183 15.47 -6.76 -22.08
C PRO A 183 14.31 -7.09 -21.13
N GLY A 184 13.68 -8.26 -21.29
CA GLY A 184 12.65 -8.77 -20.38
C GLY A 184 13.15 -9.05 -18.96
N PHE A 185 14.40 -9.49 -18.80
CA PHE A 185 15.00 -9.78 -17.50
C PHE A 185 15.18 -8.50 -16.67
N ALA A 186 15.71 -7.44 -17.30
CA ALA A 186 15.85 -6.14 -16.65
C ALA A 186 14.50 -5.55 -16.24
N ALA A 187 13.50 -5.62 -17.14
CA ALA A 187 12.14 -5.19 -16.84
C ALA A 187 11.54 -5.98 -15.67
N PHE A 188 11.73 -7.30 -15.66
CA PHE A 188 11.29 -8.17 -14.56
C PHE A 188 11.92 -7.77 -13.22
N ALA A 189 13.23 -7.56 -13.17
CA ALA A 189 13.92 -7.17 -11.94
C ALA A 189 13.36 -5.86 -11.36
N VAL A 190 13.13 -4.86 -12.22
CA VAL A 190 12.51 -3.60 -11.82
C VAL A 190 11.08 -3.82 -11.30
N MET A 191 10.29 -4.68 -11.96
CA MET A 191 8.94 -5.01 -11.50
C MET A 191 8.97 -5.69 -10.12
N GLN A 192 9.88 -6.63 -9.88
CA GLN A 192 10.02 -7.28 -8.57
C GLN A 192 10.31 -6.30 -7.46
N ILE A 193 11.33 -5.45 -7.67
CA ILE A 193 11.73 -4.46 -6.68
C ILE A 193 10.57 -3.50 -6.43
N SER A 194 9.92 -3.01 -7.49
CA SER A 194 8.77 -2.11 -7.37
C SER A 194 7.61 -2.75 -6.61
N THR A 195 7.25 -4.01 -6.90
CA THR A 195 6.20 -4.73 -6.19
C THR A 195 6.55 -4.95 -4.72
N LYS A 196 7.81 -5.27 -4.41
CA LYS A 196 8.27 -5.40 -3.02
C LYS A 196 8.18 -4.06 -2.28
N CYS A 197 8.68 -2.98 -2.87
CA CYS A 197 8.62 -1.64 -2.26
C CYS A 197 7.18 -1.21 -2.01
N ILE A 198 6.27 -1.40 -2.98
CA ILE A 198 4.84 -1.11 -2.80
C ILE A 198 4.27 -1.89 -1.61
N GLY A 199 4.57 -3.18 -1.49
CA GLY A 199 4.10 -4.00 -0.38
C GLY A 199 4.62 -3.52 0.97
N ASP A 200 5.91 -3.17 1.04
CA ASP A 200 6.54 -2.67 2.27
C ASP A 200 6.06 -1.25 2.63
N ASP A 201 5.74 -0.39 1.66
CA ASP A 201 5.13 0.92 1.90
C ASP A 201 3.66 0.83 2.31
N ILE A 202 2.88 -0.12 1.77
CA ILE A 202 1.49 -0.35 2.20
C ILE A 202 1.46 -0.85 3.65
N LYS A 203 2.41 -1.72 4.05
CA LYS A 203 2.61 -2.13 5.46
C LYS A 203 2.84 -0.94 6.37
N ALA A 204 3.79 -0.08 5.99
CA ALA A 204 4.13 1.09 6.76
C ALA A 204 2.96 2.07 6.83
N LEU A 205 2.25 2.28 5.71
CA LEU A 205 1.06 3.11 5.63
C LEU A 205 -0.06 2.61 6.56
N LEU A 206 -0.28 1.29 6.61
CA LEU A 206 -1.22 0.69 7.55
C LEU A 206 -0.83 0.99 9.01
N ALA A 207 0.45 0.86 9.36
CA ALA A 207 0.93 1.18 10.71
C ALA A 207 0.76 2.67 11.06
N ASP A 208 1.11 3.57 10.14
CA ASP A 208 0.95 5.02 10.33
C ASP A 208 -0.54 5.41 10.50
N ILE A 209 -1.44 4.79 9.73
CA ILE A 209 -2.89 5.05 9.84
C ILE A 209 -3.47 4.42 11.11
N LYS A 210 -2.99 3.25 11.54
CA LYS A 210 -3.35 2.66 12.85
C LYS A 210 -2.97 3.59 14.00
N GLU A 211 -1.79 4.21 13.96
CA GLU A 211 -1.39 5.21 14.96
C GLU A 211 -2.30 6.45 14.94
N LEU A 212 -2.83 6.83 13.77
CA LEU A 212 -3.66 8.01 13.62
C LEU A 212 -5.12 7.81 14.07
N VAL A 213 -5.75 6.70 13.68
CA VAL A 213 -7.20 6.47 13.86
C VAL A 213 -7.48 5.47 14.99
N GLY A 214 -6.46 4.75 15.46
CA GLY A 214 -6.59 3.67 16.42
C GLY A 214 -7.08 2.36 15.79
N GLU A 215 -7.12 1.31 16.61
CA GLU A 215 -7.65 0.00 16.27
C GLU A 215 -8.77 -0.34 17.26
N LEU A 216 -9.85 -0.95 16.75
CA LEU A 216 -10.90 -1.50 17.58
C LEU A 216 -10.32 -2.69 18.35
N ASP A 217 -10.20 -2.59 19.67
CA ASP A 217 -9.85 -3.71 20.53
C ASP A 217 -11.11 -4.28 21.19
N PHE A 218 -11.49 -5.51 20.81
CA PHE A 218 -12.61 -6.24 21.43
C PHE A 218 -12.13 -7.29 22.45
N SER A 219 -10.85 -7.25 22.84
CA SER A 219 -10.27 -8.19 23.80
C SER A 219 -10.79 -7.90 25.21
N PHE A 220 -11.90 -8.52 25.60
CA PHE A 220 -12.38 -8.50 26.98
C PHE A 220 -11.51 -9.42 27.85
N HIS A 221 -10.63 -8.85 28.68
CA HIS A 221 -10.07 -9.59 29.81
C HIS A 221 -11.04 -9.47 30.98
N VAL A 222 -11.89 -10.47 31.17
CA VAL A 222 -12.69 -10.59 32.39
C VAL A 222 -11.71 -10.91 33.53
N ILE A 223 -11.32 -9.88 34.28
CA ILE A 223 -10.74 -10.10 35.61
C ILE A 223 -11.88 -10.71 36.42
N SER A 224 -11.88 -12.03 36.55
CA SER A 224 -12.77 -12.72 37.48
C SER A 224 -12.42 -12.21 38.87
N THR A 225 -13.25 -11.34 39.43
CA THR A 225 -13.26 -11.00 40.85
C THR A 225 -13.86 -12.16 41.68
N GLN A 226 -13.41 -13.38 41.36
CA GLN A 226 -13.53 -14.57 42.19
C GLN A 226 -12.13 -15.17 42.32
N ASP A 227 -11.29 -14.45 43.04
CA ASP A 227 -10.38 -15.04 44.02
C ASP A 227 -9.91 -13.91 44.95
N GLY A 228 -10.76 -13.61 45.92
CA GLY A 228 -10.28 -12.99 47.14
C GLY A 228 -9.43 -14.01 47.89
N SER A 229 -8.11 -13.92 47.81
CA SER A 229 -7.18 -14.05 48.95
C SER A 229 -5.70 -14.09 48.51
N VAL A 230 -4.95 -13.11 49.02
CA VAL A 230 -3.53 -13.20 49.38
C VAL A 230 -2.49 -13.23 48.23
N SER A 231 -2.00 -12.05 47.84
CA SER A 231 -0.66 -11.57 48.24
C SER A 231 -0.26 -10.26 47.52
N SER A 232 -0.04 -9.24 48.35
CA SER A 232 0.94 -8.14 48.24
C SER A 232 2.02 -8.29 47.14
N SER A 233 2.48 -7.26 46.42
CA SER A 233 2.61 -5.83 46.77
C SER A 233 3.27 -5.08 45.59
N GLN A 234 3.21 -3.74 45.67
CA GLN A 234 4.04 -2.72 44.99
C GLN A 234 3.39 -2.02 43.79
N THR A 235 2.59 -0.98 44.05
CA THR A 235 2.97 0.44 44.09
C THR A 235 2.76 1.10 42.73
N SER A 236 1.63 1.80 42.57
CA SER A 236 1.52 3.00 41.75
C SER A 236 0.37 3.86 42.29
N GLN A 237 0.66 4.55 43.39
CA GLN A 237 0.06 5.85 43.72
C GLN A 237 0.67 6.87 42.72
N ASP A 238 0.02 7.90 42.19
CA ASP A 238 -1.12 8.64 42.71
C ASP A 238 -1.68 9.52 41.56
N THR A 239 -3.00 9.69 41.46
CA THR A 239 -3.62 10.82 40.76
C THR A 239 -4.91 11.18 41.49
N LEU A 240 -4.79 12.24 42.31
CA LEU A 240 -5.72 13.34 42.53
C LEU A 240 -7.22 13.00 42.59
N ILE A 241 -7.87 13.32 43.71
CA ILE A 241 -8.84 14.45 43.78
C ILE A 241 -9.18 14.78 45.23
N ARG A 242 -9.24 16.10 45.42
CA ARG A 242 -9.57 16.94 46.57
C ARG A 242 -11.04 16.84 46.97
N GLU A 243 -11.33 16.76 48.28
CA GLU A 243 -12.56 17.29 48.87
C GLU A 243 -12.30 17.92 50.25
N ASP A 244 -12.82 19.14 50.40
CA ASP A 244 -12.81 19.99 51.58
C ASP A 244 -13.68 19.40 52.71
N SER A 245 -13.19 19.43 53.95
CA SER A 245 -14.07 19.52 55.14
C SER A 245 -13.33 20.07 56.36
N GLN A 246 -13.72 21.30 56.71
CA GLN A 246 -13.79 21.91 58.05
C GLN A 246 -13.31 21.07 59.25
N ASN A 247 -12.38 21.59 60.08
CA ASN A 247 -12.71 22.16 61.40
C ASN A 247 -11.48 22.61 62.22
N ARG A 248 -11.66 23.78 62.86
CA ARG A 248 -11.21 24.17 64.23
C ARG A 248 -9.72 24.23 64.61
N ARG A 249 -9.26 25.50 64.63
CA ARG A 249 -8.63 26.22 65.75
C ARG A 249 -8.50 25.46 67.09
N LYS A 250 -7.27 25.33 67.64
CA LYS A 250 -6.71 26.01 68.84
C LYS A 250 -5.62 25.17 69.56
N ALA A 251 -4.68 25.92 70.17
CA ALA A 251 -3.71 25.58 71.24
C ALA A 251 -2.50 24.73 70.80
N ASP A 252 -1.24 25.08 71.10
CA ASP A 252 -0.63 26.08 71.99
C ASP A 252 0.54 26.79 71.29
#